data_AF-A0AAV9D1K4-F1
#
_entry.id   AF-A0AAV9D1K4-F1
#
_cell.length_a   1.000
_cell.length_b   1.000
_cell.length_c   1.000
_cell.angle_alpha   90.00
_cell.angle_beta   90.00
_cell.angle_gamma   90.00
#
_symmetry.space_group_name_H-M   'P 1'
#
loop_
_entity.id
_entity.type
_entity.pdbx_description
1 polymer ?
#
loop_
_entity_poly.entity_id
_entity_poly.type
_entity_poly.pdbx_seq_one_letter_code
_entity_poly.pdbx_strand_id
1 'polypeptide(L)'
;MTRAGSLCVTALDQKLLMPYNHYNEYYVSALCCETLLGVAGRACWPTVFTDVRPPPKKGGFNLTAATERTERLKGYCEGVVEEWKSGSSRFKRPSPECLAYSEVLRGEKVEYSRILFEMQALEVTVWRDGKEFKQNYSRGKPVTTLTSQPLPSGTNTHQGTCIRFWPDKEVFTTTINFDHNTISGRIRELAFLNPELTITLRKEDSDPKKTQYNEYYYAGGLVEYVNWLNTDKKPLHDTLAFRKETDGITVDVALQWSSDAYTDTMLGYANSIRTIDGGTHIDGMKEKDISLSGEHVREGLTCIVSVKVPNPEFEGQTKTRLGNPEVRRVVEHAVQEHLTEYLELHPDALESILSKSLNALKAALAAKRARELVRTKSVLKSSTLPGKLADCSCTNPEESEIFIVEGDSAGGSAKQGRDRRFQAILPLRGKILNIERRDEAAMYKNEEIQNLILGLGLGVKGEDFKKEALRYHKIIILTDADVDGAHIRTLLLTFFFRYQKALFDEGCIYVGVPPLYKAAEATAWLKMPPKQMSSSPH
;
A
#
# COMPACT_ATOMS: atom_id res chain seq x y z
N MET A 1 -17.62 21.80 32.02
CA MET A 1 -16.26 21.44 32.48
C MET A 1 -16.18 19.93 32.55
N THR A 2 -15.98 19.31 31.38
CA THR A 2 -16.21 17.88 31.14
C THR A 2 -14.91 17.10 31.39
N ARG A 3 -15.00 16.10 32.26
CA ARG A 3 -13.91 15.25 32.75
C ARG A 3 -13.55 14.22 31.66
N ALA A 4 -12.35 14.30 31.09
CA ALA A 4 -11.82 13.29 30.17
C ALA A 4 -11.09 12.19 30.96
N GLY A 5 -11.60 10.96 30.88
CA GLY A 5 -10.99 9.76 31.42
C GLY A 5 -9.84 9.25 30.53
N SER A 6 -8.79 8.73 31.15
CA SER A 6 -7.58 8.22 30.49
C SER A 6 -7.75 6.76 30.04
N LEU A 7 -7.59 6.49 28.73
CA LEU A 7 -7.72 5.17 28.11
C LEU A 7 -6.46 4.78 27.32
N CYS A 8 -5.56 3.97 27.90
CA CYS A 8 -4.42 3.44 27.17
C CYS A 8 -4.89 2.30 26.25
N VAL A 9 -5.13 2.60 24.97
CA VAL A 9 -5.34 1.60 23.92
C VAL A 9 -3.98 1.05 23.50
N THR A 10 -3.86 -0.13 22.93
CA THR A 10 -2.64 -0.54 22.22
C THR A 10 -3.08 -1.48 21.14
N ALA A 11 -3.34 -0.94 19.96
CA ALA A 11 -3.70 -1.77 18.83
C ALA A 11 -2.42 -2.32 18.19
N LEU A 12 -2.00 -3.52 18.62
CA LEU A 12 -1.27 -4.40 17.72
C LEU A 12 -2.26 -5.11 16.80
N ASP A 13 -1.85 -5.32 15.56
CA ASP A 13 -2.60 -6.03 14.53
C ASP A 13 -2.07 -7.46 14.44
N GLN A 14 -2.92 -8.46 14.66
CA GLN A 14 -2.52 -9.86 14.88
C GLN A 14 -2.14 -10.63 13.60
N LYS A 15 -2.30 -10.07 12.39
CA LYS A 15 -1.96 -10.78 11.14
C LYS A 15 -0.50 -10.69 10.72
N LEU A 16 0.37 -10.32 11.65
CA LEU A 16 1.78 -10.08 11.43
C LEU A 16 2.66 -11.33 11.38
N LEU A 17 2.10 -12.51 11.67
CA LEU A 17 2.82 -13.78 11.65
C LEU A 17 1.98 -14.90 11.04
N MET A 18 1.90 -14.96 9.70
CA MET A 18 1.68 -16.23 9.02
C MET A 18 2.51 -16.31 7.74
N PRO A 19 3.04 -17.51 7.41
CA PRO A 19 3.83 -17.71 6.22
C PRO A 19 2.89 -17.97 5.03
N TYR A 20 3.05 -17.23 3.91
CA TYR A 20 3.36 -17.81 2.59
C TYR A 20 3.23 -16.80 1.43
N ASN A 21 4.20 -16.94 0.52
CA ASN A 21 4.32 -16.59 -0.90
C ASN A 21 3.44 -15.51 -1.55
N HIS A 22 4.19 -14.56 -2.11
CA HIS A 22 3.90 -13.58 -3.16
C HIS A 22 3.11 -12.32 -2.74
N TYR A 23 3.75 -11.18 -3.09
CA TYR A 23 3.45 -9.77 -2.81
C TYR A 23 3.96 -9.22 -1.47
N ASN A 24 4.89 -8.26 -1.59
CA ASN A 24 5.61 -7.58 -0.52
C ASN A 24 4.68 -6.73 0.34
N GLU A 25 4.37 -7.18 1.56
CA GLU A 25 3.93 -6.32 2.66
C GLU A 25 4.44 -6.90 3.98
N TYR A 26 5.36 -6.21 4.66
CA TYR A 26 5.87 -6.58 5.98
C TYR A 26 5.69 -5.40 6.94
N TYR A 27 4.92 -5.63 8.02
CA TYR A 27 4.41 -4.58 8.92
C TYR A 27 5.20 -4.52 10.24
N VAL A 28 5.20 -3.35 10.89
CA VAL A 28 5.48 -3.15 12.32
C VAL A 28 4.66 -1.93 12.74
N SER A 29 3.75 -2.07 13.73
CA SER A 29 3.18 -0.90 14.41
C SER A 29 3.15 -1.13 15.92
N ALA A 30 4.09 -0.51 16.62
CA ALA A 30 3.93 -0.16 18.02
C ALA A 30 4.23 1.34 18.14
N LEU A 31 3.31 2.16 17.65
CA LEU A 31 3.22 3.55 18.08
C LEU A 31 2.29 3.53 19.30
N CYS A 32 2.80 3.89 20.47
CA CYS A 32 2.00 3.98 21.71
C CYS A 32 0.71 4.76 21.45
N CYS A 33 -0.47 4.18 21.75
CA CYS A 33 -1.74 4.91 21.66
C CYS A 33 -1.85 6.09 22.63
N GLU A 34 -0.82 6.40 23.42
CA GLU A 34 -0.74 7.63 24.21
C GLU A 34 -0.95 8.89 23.35
N THR A 35 -0.64 8.83 22.05
CA THR A 35 -0.90 9.93 21.09
C THR A 35 -2.39 10.15 20.81
N LEU A 36 -3.20 9.09 20.73
CA LEU A 36 -4.63 9.18 20.37
C LEU A 36 -5.47 9.93 21.40
N LEU A 37 -5.00 9.96 22.65
CA LEU A 37 -5.64 10.64 23.78
C LEU A 37 -5.21 12.10 23.97
N GLY A 38 -4.30 12.62 23.13
CA GLY A 38 -3.69 13.94 23.35
C GLY A 38 -2.80 14.01 24.61
N VAL A 39 -2.32 12.86 25.10
CA VAL A 39 -1.49 12.75 26.32
C VAL A 39 0.01 12.75 25.97
N ALA A 40 0.37 12.33 24.75
CA ALA A 40 1.75 12.36 24.28
C ALA A 40 2.12 13.72 23.67
N GLY A 41 3.01 14.46 24.33
CA GLY A 41 3.65 15.65 23.79
C GLY A 41 4.88 15.35 22.90
N ARG A 42 4.94 16.02 21.74
CA ARG A 42 6.08 16.45 20.92
C ARG A 42 6.99 15.45 20.17
N ALA A 43 7.22 14.18 20.55
CA ALA A 43 8.10 13.32 19.73
C ALA A 43 7.99 11.79 19.95
N CYS A 44 7.93 11.02 18.85
CA CYS A 44 8.10 9.56 18.85
C CYS A 44 9.26 9.14 17.91
N TRP A 45 10.08 8.18 18.32
CA TRP A 45 11.37 7.84 17.72
C TRP A 45 11.49 6.33 17.40
N PRO A 46 11.01 5.86 16.24
CA PRO A 46 11.41 4.57 15.68
C PRO A 46 12.85 4.56 15.11
N THR A 47 13.66 3.57 15.45
CA THR A 47 15.03 3.36 14.96
C THR A 47 15.28 1.88 14.62
N VAL A 48 15.66 1.59 13.37
CA VAL A 48 16.01 0.26 12.84
C VAL A 48 17.53 0.09 12.86
N PHE A 49 18.05 -1.04 13.38
CA PHE A 49 19.46 -1.40 13.20
C PHE A 49 19.57 -2.59 12.23
N THR A 50 20.47 -2.50 11.25
CA THR A 50 20.83 -3.64 10.41
C THR A 50 22.32 -3.90 10.55
N ASP A 51 22.71 -4.97 11.25
CA ASP A 51 24.11 -5.42 11.29
C ASP A 51 24.24 -6.81 10.64
N VAL A 52 25.06 -6.90 9.59
CA VAL A 52 25.34 -8.11 8.83
C VAL A 52 26.80 -8.49 9.07
N ARG A 53 27.08 -9.25 10.14
CA ARG A 53 28.32 -10.03 10.34
C ARG A 53 28.15 -11.11 11.45
N PRO A 54 28.86 -12.27 11.39
CA PRO A 54 28.75 -13.36 12.37
C PRO A 54 29.45 -13.00 13.70
N PRO A 55 29.13 -13.67 14.82
CA PRO A 55 28.79 -13.05 16.12
C PRO A 55 30.01 -12.65 16.98
N PRO A 56 29.85 -11.87 18.08
CA PRO A 56 28.64 -11.22 18.59
C PRO A 56 28.76 -9.68 18.71
N LYS A 57 27.69 -8.93 18.39
CA LYS A 57 27.12 -7.81 19.20
C LYS A 57 26.07 -7.00 18.40
N LYS A 58 24.80 -7.28 18.71
CA LYS A 58 23.65 -6.35 18.79
C LYS A 58 23.30 -5.51 17.54
N GLY A 59 22.57 -6.11 16.59
CA GLY A 59 21.60 -5.38 15.76
C GLY A 59 20.19 -5.64 16.31
N GLY A 60 19.46 -4.61 16.72
CA GLY A 60 18.08 -4.69 17.23
C GLY A 60 17.17 -3.65 16.57
N PHE A 61 15.94 -3.48 17.02
CA PHE A 61 15.07 -2.37 16.59
C PHE A 61 14.60 -1.64 17.84
N ASN A 62 14.70 -0.30 17.86
CA ASN A 62 14.27 0.59 18.94
C ASN A 62 12.98 1.31 18.54
N LEU A 63 11.98 1.31 19.41
CA LEU A 63 10.90 2.29 19.41
C LEU A 63 11.01 3.07 20.71
N THR A 64 11.21 4.38 20.65
CA THR A 64 11.23 5.25 21.83
C THR A 64 10.10 6.26 21.70
N ALA A 65 9.11 6.22 22.59
CA ALA A 65 8.12 7.29 22.73
C ALA A 65 8.49 8.10 23.97
N ALA A 66 8.78 9.40 23.81
CA ALA A 66 9.09 10.30 24.93
C ALA A 66 8.01 11.39 24.99
N THR A 67 7.46 11.66 26.17
CA THR A 67 6.35 12.59 26.36
C THR A 67 6.71 13.64 27.40
N GLU A 68 6.62 14.93 27.03
CA GLU A 68 6.75 16.04 27.97
C GLU A 68 5.36 16.42 28.51
N ARG A 69 5.18 16.25 29.83
CA ARG A 69 4.01 16.56 30.70
C ARG A 69 2.79 15.62 30.63
N THR A 70 2.48 14.95 31.75
CA THR A 70 1.08 14.82 32.25
C THR A 70 0.99 14.32 33.71
N GLU A 71 0.38 15.12 34.60
CA GLU A 71 0.20 14.87 36.06
C GLU A 71 -0.91 13.85 36.43
N ARG A 72 -1.49 13.08 35.48
CA ARG A 72 -2.72 12.30 35.75
C ARG A 72 -2.65 10.78 35.52
N LEU A 73 -1.46 10.23 35.26
CA LEU A 73 -1.23 8.80 35.00
C LEU A 73 -1.15 7.91 36.26
N LYS A 74 -1.68 8.36 37.40
CA LYS A 74 -1.46 7.73 38.73
C LYS A 74 -1.97 6.28 38.82
N GLY A 75 -3.12 5.95 38.22
CA GLY A 75 -3.75 4.62 38.40
C GLY A 75 -3.41 3.52 37.38
N TYR A 76 -2.97 3.85 36.16
CA TYR A 76 -2.79 2.82 35.11
C TYR A 76 -1.51 1.99 35.29
N CYS A 77 -0.41 2.62 35.72
CA CYS A 77 0.82 1.90 36.02
C CYS A 77 0.79 1.19 37.37
N GLU A 78 -0.07 1.59 38.31
CA GLU A 78 -0.29 0.84 39.56
C GLU A 78 -0.91 -0.54 39.25
N GLY A 79 -1.86 -0.62 38.29
CA GLY A 79 -2.45 -1.89 37.86
C GLY A 79 -1.47 -2.81 37.12
N VAL A 80 -0.68 -2.27 36.18
CA VAL A 80 0.35 -3.05 35.47
C VAL A 80 1.46 -3.49 36.42
N VAL A 81 1.84 -2.69 37.43
CA VAL A 81 2.89 -3.09 38.39
C VAL A 81 2.36 -4.02 39.50
N GLU A 82 1.09 -3.91 39.92
CA GLU A 82 0.49 -4.81 40.92
C GLU A 82 0.09 -6.19 40.36
N GLU A 83 -0.34 -6.28 39.10
CA GLU A 83 -0.60 -7.55 38.40
C GLU A 83 0.70 -8.36 38.24
N TRP A 84 1.84 -7.65 38.13
CA TRP A 84 3.18 -8.24 38.01
C TRP A 84 3.79 -8.66 39.36
N LYS A 85 3.26 -8.16 40.47
CA LYS A 85 3.71 -8.52 41.83
C LYS A 85 2.94 -9.68 42.46
N SER A 86 1.68 -9.91 42.11
CA SER A 86 0.77 -10.69 42.99
C SER A 86 0.26 -12.02 42.45
N GLY A 87 0.32 -12.31 41.15
CA GLY A 87 -0.04 -13.63 40.60
C GLY A 87 -1.40 -14.19 41.04
N SER A 88 -2.38 -13.36 41.41
CA SER A 88 -3.63 -13.83 42.03
C SER A 88 -4.89 -13.23 41.39
N SER A 89 -5.90 -14.10 41.23
CA SER A 89 -7.20 -13.80 40.65
C SER A 89 -8.22 -13.42 41.74
N ARG A 90 -8.38 -12.13 42.08
CA ARG A 90 -9.59 -11.62 42.78
C ARG A 90 -9.65 -10.09 42.75
N PHE A 91 -10.64 -9.56 42.03
CA PHE A 91 -10.94 -8.12 41.96
C PHE A 91 -11.71 -7.64 43.20
N LYS A 92 -11.32 -6.49 43.76
CA LYS A 92 -12.28 -5.57 44.41
C LYS A 92 -12.84 -4.64 43.33
N ARG A 93 -14.16 -4.45 43.30
CA ARG A 93 -14.88 -3.72 42.23
C ARG A 93 -14.43 -2.24 42.17
N PRO A 94 -14.06 -1.71 40.98
CA PRO A 94 -13.91 -0.28 40.77
C PRO A 94 -15.26 0.43 40.63
N SER A 95 -15.26 1.76 40.79
CA SER A 95 -16.46 2.60 40.77
C SER A 95 -17.17 2.61 39.40
N PRO A 96 -18.49 2.93 39.36
CA PRO A 96 -19.31 2.85 38.15
C PRO A 96 -18.79 3.66 36.95
N GLU A 97 -18.02 4.72 37.21
CA GLU A 97 -17.47 5.62 36.18
C GLU A 97 -16.31 5.00 35.39
N CYS A 98 -15.60 4.00 35.93
CA CYS A 98 -14.50 3.31 35.24
C CYS A 98 -14.98 2.30 34.19
N LEU A 99 -16.27 1.98 34.14
CA LEU A 99 -16.82 0.90 33.32
C LEU A 99 -17.14 1.30 31.87
N ALA A 100 -17.22 2.59 31.54
CA ALA A 100 -17.81 3.07 30.27
C ALA A 100 -16.94 2.89 29.01
N TYR A 101 -15.65 2.57 29.13
CA TYR A 101 -14.72 2.40 28.00
C TYR A 101 -13.86 1.12 28.10
N SER A 102 -14.22 0.19 29.00
CA SER A 102 -13.28 -0.84 29.50
C SER A 102 -13.45 -2.27 28.94
N GLU A 103 -14.29 -2.50 27.93
CA GLU A 103 -14.56 -3.88 27.46
C GLU A 103 -13.66 -4.40 26.32
N VAL A 104 -12.68 -3.63 25.84
CA VAL A 104 -11.67 -4.11 24.87
C VAL A 104 -10.63 -5.06 25.53
N LEU A 105 -10.46 -4.96 26.86
CA LEU A 105 -9.43 -5.69 27.61
C LEU A 105 -9.67 -7.21 27.77
N ARG A 106 -10.89 -7.73 27.51
CA ARG A 106 -11.12 -9.19 27.57
C ARG A 106 -10.53 -9.94 26.37
N GLY A 107 -10.46 -9.30 25.19
CA GLY A 107 -9.83 -9.87 24.00
C GLY A 107 -8.32 -9.64 23.94
N GLU A 108 -7.85 -8.47 24.42
CA GLU A 108 -6.44 -8.04 24.33
C GLU A 108 -5.47 -8.83 25.24
N LYS A 109 -5.96 -9.46 26.33
CA LYS A 109 -5.12 -10.32 27.20
C LYS A 109 -4.49 -11.50 26.47
N VAL A 110 -5.10 -11.96 25.37
CA VAL A 110 -4.58 -13.08 24.57
C VAL A 110 -3.48 -12.62 23.61
N GLU A 111 -3.51 -11.36 23.15
CA GLU A 111 -2.66 -10.82 22.08
C GLU A 111 -1.26 -10.42 22.57
N TYR A 112 -1.16 -9.76 23.73
CA TYR A 112 0.11 -9.42 24.36
C TYR A 112 0.97 -10.65 24.71
N SER A 113 0.32 -11.74 25.08
CA SER A 113 1.01 -13.00 25.38
C SER A 113 1.71 -13.57 24.15
N ARG A 114 1.15 -13.38 22.95
CA ARG A 114 1.61 -14.01 21.70
C ARG A 114 2.80 -13.29 21.07
N ILE A 115 2.77 -11.96 21.03
CA ILE A 115 3.86 -11.10 20.54
C ILE A 115 5.14 -11.33 21.35
N LEU A 116 4.97 -11.52 22.66
CA LEU A 116 6.03 -11.85 23.59
C LEU A 116 6.73 -13.17 23.18
N PHE A 117 5.98 -14.19 22.73
CA PHE A 117 6.55 -15.48 22.30
C PHE A 117 7.32 -15.43 20.97
N GLU A 118 7.00 -14.50 20.09
CA GLU A 118 7.58 -14.41 18.74
C GLU A 118 8.89 -13.59 18.70
N MET A 119 9.31 -13.08 19.86
CA MET A 119 10.53 -12.32 20.06
C MET A 119 11.59 -13.16 20.78
N GLN A 120 12.77 -13.30 20.17
CA GLN A 120 13.91 -13.94 20.81
C GLN A 120 14.34 -13.18 22.07
N ALA A 121 14.33 -11.85 21.99
CA ALA A 121 14.62 -10.94 23.09
C ALA A 121 13.79 -9.66 22.99
N LEU A 122 13.44 -9.09 24.14
CA LEU A 122 12.75 -7.81 24.28
C LEU A 122 13.35 -7.08 25.49
N GLU A 123 13.77 -5.83 25.31
CA GLU A 123 14.18 -4.92 26.39
C GLU A 123 13.14 -3.81 26.48
N VAL A 124 12.59 -3.58 27.67
CA VAL A 124 11.66 -2.49 27.95
C VAL A 124 12.29 -1.56 28.98
N THR A 125 12.34 -0.27 28.65
CA THR A 125 12.79 0.79 29.56
C THR A 125 11.66 1.81 29.70
N VAL A 126 11.26 2.14 30.92
CA VAL A 126 10.22 3.14 31.22
C VAL A 126 10.84 4.23 32.08
N TRP A 127 10.74 5.48 31.66
CA TRP A 127 11.11 6.64 32.46
C TRP A 127 9.86 7.27 33.04
N ARG A 128 9.77 7.29 34.37
CA ARG A 128 8.60 7.82 35.08
C ARG A 128 8.96 8.21 36.51
N ASP A 129 8.32 9.26 37.04
CA ASP A 129 8.45 9.70 38.43
C ASP A 129 9.92 9.90 38.87
N GLY A 130 10.76 10.42 37.97
CA GLY A 130 12.19 10.65 38.20
C GLY A 130 13.03 9.36 38.26
N LYS A 131 12.49 8.22 37.82
CA LYS A 131 13.15 6.91 37.84
C LYS A 131 13.16 6.27 36.45
N GLU A 132 14.21 5.52 36.18
CA GLU A 132 14.30 4.58 35.07
C GLU A 132 13.94 3.18 35.59
N PHE A 133 12.97 2.55 34.95
CA PHE A 133 12.58 1.16 35.16
C PHE A 133 13.01 0.35 33.95
N LYS A 134 13.67 -0.79 34.17
CA LYS A 134 14.15 -1.64 33.08
C LYS A 134 13.84 -3.11 33.33
N GLN A 135 13.39 -3.80 32.29
CA GLN A 135 13.14 -5.24 32.33
C GLN A 135 13.38 -5.89 30.97
N ASN A 136 13.96 -7.09 30.99
CA ASN A 136 14.25 -7.87 29.80
C ASN A 136 13.39 -9.14 29.75
N TYR A 137 13.00 -9.53 28.54
CA TYR A 137 12.25 -10.76 28.24
C TYR A 137 12.97 -11.55 27.16
N SER A 138 12.74 -12.86 27.15
CA SER A 138 13.15 -13.77 26.09
C SER A 138 12.03 -14.75 25.83
N ARG A 139 11.56 -14.85 24.59
CA ARG A 139 10.44 -15.72 24.17
C ARG A 139 9.26 -15.63 25.13
N GLY A 140 8.95 -14.38 25.48
CA GLY A 140 7.83 -13.97 26.30
C GLY A 140 7.96 -14.16 27.80
N LYS A 141 9.10 -14.68 28.27
CA LYS A 141 9.37 -14.87 29.68
C LYS A 141 10.27 -13.75 30.22
N PRO A 142 9.95 -13.15 31.38
CA PRO A 142 10.84 -12.19 32.02
C PRO A 142 12.14 -12.90 32.44
N VAL A 143 13.27 -12.38 31.98
CA VAL A 143 14.62 -12.91 32.30
C VAL A 143 15.22 -12.18 33.49
N THR A 144 14.87 -10.92 33.67
CA THR A 144 15.32 -10.09 34.78
C THR A 144 14.13 -9.63 35.62
N THR A 145 14.37 -9.42 36.91
CA THR A 145 13.46 -8.65 37.75
C THR A 145 13.44 -7.19 37.30
N LEU A 146 12.33 -6.49 37.51
CA LEU A 146 12.23 -5.06 37.23
C LEU A 146 13.25 -4.28 38.06
N THR A 147 14.26 -3.72 37.40
CA THR A 147 15.25 -2.86 38.06
C THR A 147 14.77 -1.42 38.04
N SER A 148 14.92 -0.70 39.16
CA SER A 148 14.61 0.73 39.24
C SER A 148 15.82 1.52 39.71
N GLN A 149 16.16 2.60 39.00
CA GLN A 149 17.27 3.49 39.34
C GLN A 149 16.80 4.95 39.21
N PRO A 150 17.30 5.88 40.06
CA PRO A 150 17.01 7.30 39.89
C PRO A 150 17.62 7.82 38.59
N LEU A 151 16.92 8.74 37.92
CA LEU A 151 17.43 9.42 36.74
C LEU A 151 18.66 10.30 37.10
N PRO A 152 19.65 10.44 36.19
CA PRO A 152 20.78 11.35 36.37
C PRO A 152 20.33 12.79 36.65
N SER A 153 21.07 13.50 37.49
CA SER A 153 20.79 14.90 37.83
C SER A 153 20.68 15.76 36.56
N GLY A 154 19.52 16.41 36.37
CA GLY A 154 19.21 17.21 35.17
C GLY A 154 18.28 16.52 34.17
N THR A 155 17.93 15.25 34.35
CA THR A 155 16.97 14.51 33.49
C THR A 155 15.65 14.17 34.19
N ASN A 156 15.37 14.77 35.35
CA ASN A 156 14.21 14.46 36.20
C ASN A 156 12.84 14.71 35.53
N THR A 157 12.81 15.41 34.39
CA THR A 157 11.61 15.68 33.58
C THR A 157 11.37 14.64 32.48
N HIS A 158 12.33 13.74 32.22
CA HIS A 158 12.22 12.74 31.16
C HIS A 158 11.16 11.69 31.52
N GLN A 159 10.13 11.58 30.68
CA GLN A 159 9.09 10.57 30.79
C GLN A 159 8.90 9.90 29.43
N GLY A 160 8.64 8.60 29.43
CA GLY A 160 8.45 7.85 28.19
C GLY A 160 8.73 6.37 28.33
N THR A 161 8.59 5.66 27.22
CA THR A 161 8.84 4.22 27.12
C THR A 161 9.71 3.94 25.90
N CYS A 162 10.77 3.17 26.09
CA CYS A 162 11.58 2.58 25.04
C CYS A 162 11.36 1.08 25.01
N ILE A 163 11.08 0.56 23.82
CA ILE A 163 10.92 -0.86 23.55
C ILE A 163 11.94 -1.23 22.50
N ARG A 164 12.81 -2.20 22.81
CA ARG A 164 13.76 -2.78 21.87
C ARG A 164 13.50 -4.26 21.72
N PHE A 165 13.38 -4.76 20.50
CA PHE A 165 13.10 -6.18 20.28
C PHE A 165 13.97 -6.81 19.20
N TRP A 166 14.05 -8.14 19.27
CA TRP A 166 14.73 -9.00 18.32
C TRP A 166 13.77 -10.11 17.89
N PRO A 167 13.35 -10.15 16.61
CA PRO A 167 12.50 -11.22 16.09
C PRO A 167 13.11 -12.61 16.27
N ASP A 168 12.28 -13.61 16.58
CA ASP A 168 12.74 -15.00 16.70
C ASP A 168 12.93 -15.67 15.33
N LYS A 169 14.18 -16.04 15.03
CA LYS A 169 14.54 -16.70 13.76
C LYS A 169 13.95 -18.10 13.60
N GLU A 170 13.50 -18.72 14.69
CA GLU A 170 12.80 -20.02 14.61
C GLU A 170 11.34 -19.85 14.21
N VAL A 171 10.74 -18.71 14.54
CA VAL A 171 9.35 -18.37 14.18
C VAL A 171 9.30 -17.81 12.75
N PHE A 172 10.22 -16.89 12.44
CA PHE A 172 10.34 -16.29 11.11
C PHE A 172 11.36 -17.09 10.28
N THR A 173 10.87 -18.05 9.48
CA THR A 173 11.69 -18.99 8.70
C THR A 173 12.38 -18.38 7.48
N THR A 174 11.98 -17.17 7.07
CA THR A 174 12.58 -16.41 5.97
C THR A 174 13.58 -15.37 6.49
N THR A 175 14.46 -14.88 5.61
CA THR A 175 15.40 -13.80 5.94
C THR A 175 14.63 -12.59 6.47
N ILE A 176 14.87 -12.25 7.74
CA ILE A 176 14.25 -11.11 8.41
C ILE A 176 14.94 -9.84 7.93
N ASN A 177 14.33 -9.14 6.99
CA ASN A 177 14.81 -7.85 6.50
C ASN A 177 13.69 -6.82 6.60
N PHE A 178 13.94 -5.76 7.36
CA PHE A 178 13.02 -4.65 7.50
C PHE A 178 13.17 -3.69 6.32
N ASP A 179 12.15 -3.59 5.47
CA ASP A 179 12.17 -2.64 4.37
C ASP A 179 11.93 -1.22 4.88
N HIS A 180 12.92 -0.35 4.66
CA HIS A 180 12.88 1.03 5.11
C HIS A 180 11.76 1.82 4.44
N ASN A 181 11.47 1.54 3.16
CA ASN A 181 10.47 2.30 2.40
C ASN A 181 9.05 1.97 2.88
N THR A 182 8.75 0.70 3.17
CA THR A 182 7.48 0.29 3.78
C THR A 182 7.27 0.97 5.13
N ILE A 183 8.28 0.94 6.02
CA ILE A 183 8.19 1.56 7.35
C ILE A 183 8.05 3.08 7.24
N SER A 184 8.86 3.72 6.40
CA SER A 184 8.77 5.15 6.09
C SER A 184 7.37 5.53 5.59
N GLY A 185 6.78 4.70 4.71
CA GLY A 185 5.44 4.93 4.19
C GLY A 185 4.41 4.97 5.32
N ARG A 186 4.41 3.94 6.17
CA ARG A 186 3.46 3.83 7.30
C ARG A 186 3.65 4.94 8.34
N ILE A 187 4.88 5.31 8.66
CA ILE A 187 5.18 6.40 9.58
C ILE A 187 4.66 7.73 9.04
N ARG A 188 4.84 7.97 7.74
CA ARG A 188 4.32 9.18 7.09
C ARG A 188 2.80 9.29 7.22
N GLU A 189 2.07 8.19 6.96
CA GLU A 189 0.62 8.14 7.15
C GLU A 189 0.22 8.48 8.60
N LEU A 190 0.92 7.91 9.59
CA LEU A 190 0.64 8.17 11.00
C LEU A 190 0.90 9.63 11.38
N ALA A 191 1.95 10.25 10.83
CA ALA A 191 2.25 11.66 11.06
C ALA A 191 1.16 12.58 10.46
N PHE A 192 0.63 12.25 9.28
CA PHE A 192 -0.52 12.97 8.71
C PHE A 192 -1.79 12.84 9.56
N LEU A 193 -2.06 11.65 10.11
CA LEU A 193 -3.22 11.39 10.96
C LEU A 193 -3.13 12.08 12.34
N ASN A 194 -1.93 12.51 12.74
CA ASN A 194 -1.64 13.08 14.04
C ASN A 194 -0.80 14.37 13.87
N PRO A 195 -1.44 15.51 13.52
CA PRO A 195 -0.73 16.74 13.14
C PRO A 195 0.16 17.35 14.25
N GLU A 196 -0.04 16.93 15.50
CA GLU A 196 0.76 17.37 16.65
C GLU A 196 1.98 16.46 16.93
N LEU A 197 2.12 15.38 16.17
CA LEU A 197 3.15 14.36 16.39
C LEU A 197 4.30 14.51 15.39
N THR A 198 5.51 14.64 15.92
CA THR A 198 6.74 14.40 15.16
C THR A 198 7.16 12.95 15.31
N ILE A 199 7.36 12.27 14.18
CA ILE A 199 7.90 10.90 14.15
C ILE A 199 9.25 10.93 13.44
N THR A 200 10.28 10.33 14.02
CA THR A 200 11.61 10.20 13.39
C THR A 200 11.90 8.75 13.05
N LEU A 201 12.30 8.47 11.81
CA LEU A 201 12.76 7.14 11.39
C LEU A 201 14.26 7.21 11.13
N ARG A 202 15.01 6.35 11.82
CA ARG A 202 16.45 6.18 11.58
C ARG A 202 16.77 4.74 11.21
N LYS A 203 17.51 4.52 10.12
CA LYS A 203 18.13 3.23 9.79
C LYS A 203 19.64 3.35 9.96
N GLU A 204 20.18 2.65 10.95
CA GLU A 204 21.61 2.61 11.21
C GLU A 204 22.32 1.60 10.30
N ASP A 205 23.50 1.99 9.81
CA ASP A 205 24.41 1.16 9.02
C ASP A 205 25.82 1.23 9.63
N SER A 206 26.58 0.13 9.46
CA SER A 206 28.00 0.04 9.83
C SER A 206 28.87 1.15 9.25
N ASP A 207 28.50 1.67 8.06
CA ASP A 207 29.06 2.88 7.50
C ASP A 207 28.17 4.07 7.89
N PRO A 208 28.63 5.00 8.74
CA PRO A 208 27.85 6.17 9.15
C PRO A 208 27.33 7.00 7.97
N LYS A 209 28.02 6.98 6.81
CA LYS A 209 27.58 7.69 5.61
C LYS A 209 26.34 7.07 4.94
N LYS A 210 26.02 5.82 5.28
CA LYS A 210 24.85 5.07 4.77
C LYS A 210 23.69 5.06 5.76
N THR A 211 23.85 5.67 6.94
CA THR A 211 22.74 5.84 7.89
C THR A 211 21.67 6.71 7.24
N GLN A 212 20.43 6.22 7.23
CA GLN A 212 19.27 6.98 6.75
C GLN A 212 18.54 7.58 7.94
N TYR A 213 18.14 8.85 7.82
CA TYR A 213 17.38 9.56 8.84
C TYR A 213 16.29 10.38 8.17
N ASN A 214 15.07 10.25 8.64
CA ASN A 214 13.91 10.97 8.18
C ASN A 214 13.09 11.46 9.38
N GLU A 215 12.58 12.68 9.29
CA GLU A 215 11.69 13.28 10.29
C GLU A 215 10.38 13.63 9.59
N TYR A 216 9.26 13.26 10.20
CA TYR A 216 7.91 13.41 9.68
C TYR A 216 7.09 14.23 10.65
N TYR A 217 6.68 15.41 10.22
CA TYR A 217 5.81 16.32 10.96
C TYR A 217 4.96 17.08 9.94
N TYR A 218 3.63 16.98 10.08
CA TYR A 218 2.66 17.51 9.12
C TYR A 218 1.55 18.24 9.86
N ALA A 219 1.76 19.53 10.13
CA ALA A 219 0.85 20.33 10.95
C ALA A 219 -0.55 20.51 10.32
N GLY A 220 -0.63 20.49 8.98
CA GLY A 220 -1.90 20.54 8.23
C GLY A 220 -2.63 19.19 8.15
N GLY A 221 -2.09 18.13 8.75
CA GLY A 221 -2.76 16.85 8.94
C GLY A 221 -3.28 16.24 7.64
N LEU A 222 -4.59 15.95 7.58
CA LEU A 222 -5.21 15.33 6.42
C LEU A 222 -5.18 16.19 5.15
N VAL A 223 -5.14 17.52 5.27
CA VAL A 223 -5.02 18.42 4.11
C VAL A 223 -3.70 18.19 3.39
N GLU A 224 -2.60 18.14 4.14
CA GLU A 224 -1.28 17.83 3.59
C GLU A 224 -1.23 16.42 3.02
N TYR A 225 -1.96 15.48 3.62
CA TYR A 225 -2.01 14.11 3.13
C TYR A 225 -2.70 14.00 1.76
N VAL A 226 -3.85 14.66 1.57
CA VAL A 226 -4.52 14.71 0.26
C VAL A 226 -3.63 15.39 -0.78
N ASN A 227 -3.01 16.52 -0.41
CA ASN A 227 -2.08 17.24 -1.31
C ASN A 227 -0.88 16.37 -1.69
N TRP A 228 -0.34 15.59 -0.75
CA TRP A 228 0.73 14.64 -1.01
C TRP A 228 0.30 13.53 -1.98
N LEU A 229 -0.90 12.96 -1.79
CA LEU A 229 -1.47 11.96 -2.73
C LEU A 229 -1.78 12.53 -4.11
N ASN A 230 -1.99 13.84 -4.21
CA ASN A 230 -2.32 14.54 -5.44
C ASN A 230 -1.16 15.33 -6.05
N THR A 231 0.08 15.13 -5.58
CA THR A 231 1.26 15.89 -6.04
C THR A 231 1.45 15.85 -7.57
N ASP A 232 1.15 14.71 -8.21
CA ASP A 232 1.28 14.53 -9.66
C ASP A 232 -0.04 14.71 -10.43
N LYS A 233 -1.10 15.18 -9.77
CA LYS A 233 -2.44 15.37 -10.35
C LYS A 233 -2.77 16.86 -10.48
N LYS A 234 -3.75 17.18 -11.31
CA LYS A 234 -4.25 18.55 -11.51
C LYS A 234 -5.52 18.78 -10.70
N PRO A 235 -5.44 19.40 -9.51
CA PRO A 235 -6.59 19.63 -8.65
C PRO A 235 -7.61 20.55 -9.33
N LEU A 236 -8.90 20.30 -9.10
CA LEU A 236 -10.00 21.13 -9.59
C LEU A 236 -10.34 22.29 -8.65
N HIS A 237 -10.06 22.12 -7.36
CA HIS A 237 -10.34 23.09 -6.31
C HIS A 237 -9.39 22.85 -5.13
N ASP A 238 -9.37 23.77 -4.17
CA ASP A 238 -8.61 23.63 -2.94
C ASP A 238 -9.12 22.47 -2.09
N THR A 239 -8.22 21.79 -1.37
CA THR A 239 -8.57 20.63 -0.54
C THR A 239 -9.60 21.04 0.52
N LEU A 240 -10.77 20.43 0.45
CA LEU A 240 -11.82 20.56 1.46
C LEU A 240 -11.48 19.63 2.62
N ALA A 241 -11.42 20.16 3.83
CA ALA A 241 -11.29 19.34 5.04
C ALA A 241 -12.17 19.86 6.16
N PHE A 242 -12.69 18.94 6.97
CA PHE A 242 -13.48 19.27 8.15
C PHE A 242 -13.30 18.22 9.23
N ARG A 243 -13.50 18.65 10.48
CA ARG A 243 -13.48 17.80 11.66
C ARG A 243 -14.72 18.05 12.50
N LYS A 244 -15.52 17.01 12.74
CA LYS A 244 -16.75 17.07 13.54
C LYS A 244 -16.75 16.00 14.62
N GLU A 245 -17.23 16.34 15.81
CA GLU A 245 -17.47 15.37 16.87
C GLU A 245 -18.99 15.25 17.13
N THR A 246 -19.51 14.03 17.04
CA THR A 246 -20.93 13.72 17.26
C THR A 246 -21.00 12.43 18.08
N ASP A 247 -21.75 12.43 19.18
CA ASP A 247 -21.95 11.27 20.06
C ASP A 247 -20.63 10.60 20.54
N GLY A 248 -19.58 11.39 20.75
CA GLY A 248 -18.25 10.91 21.15
C GLY A 248 -17.44 10.25 20.03
N ILE A 249 -17.96 10.26 18.80
CA ILE A 249 -17.24 9.85 17.59
C ILE A 249 -16.69 11.10 16.91
N THR A 250 -15.38 11.16 16.71
CA THR A 250 -14.76 12.22 15.91
C THR A 250 -14.63 11.75 14.46
N VAL A 251 -15.14 12.53 13.52
CA VAL A 251 -14.96 12.35 12.09
C VAL A 251 -14.04 13.44 11.58
N ASP A 252 -12.95 13.07 10.93
CA ASP A 252 -11.97 13.95 10.31
C ASP A 252 -11.80 13.53 8.85
N VAL A 253 -12.15 14.41 7.92
CA VAL A 253 -12.20 14.11 6.49
C VAL A 253 -11.46 15.18 5.73
N ALA A 254 -10.67 14.77 4.73
CA ALA A 254 -10.13 15.66 3.72
C ALA A 254 -10.34 15.06 2.33
N LEU A 255 -10.73 15.89 1.37
CA LEU A 255 -11.05 15.46 0.02
C LEU A 255 -10.73 16.51 -1.04
N GLN A 256 -10.41 16.04 -2.25
CA GLN A 256 -10.12 16.88 -3.40
C GLN A 256 -10.37 16.11 -4.71
N TRP A 257 -11.04 16.75 -5.66
CA TRP A 257 -11.17 16.22 -7.02
C TRP A 257 -10.01 16.68 -7.91
N SER A 258 -9.57 15.80 -8.81
CA SER A 258 -8.55 16.08 -9.82
C SER A 258 -9.10 15.88 -11.23
N SER A 259 -8.74 16.78 -12.16
CA SER A 259 -9.24 16.76 -13.54
C SER A 259 -8.74 15.55 -14.33
N ASP A 260 -7.48 15.16 -14.12
CA ASP A 260 -6.73 14.15 -14.88
C ASP A 260 -6.69 12.77 -14.21
N ALA A 261 -7.41 12.59 -13.11
CA ALA A 261 -7.64 11.31 -12.47
C ALA A 261 -8.96 10.68 -12.92
N TYR A 262 -8.92 9.41 -13.34
CA TYR A 262 -10.08 8.67 -13.87
C TYR A 262 -10.54 7.54 -12.93
N THR A 263 -9.96 7.46 -11.73
CA THR A 263 -10.39 6.57 -10.66
C THR A 263 -10.45 7.35 -9.35
N ASP A 264 -11.26 6.87 -8.42
CA ASP A 264 -11.27 7.37 -7.06
C ASP A 264 -10.12 6.78 -6.23
N THR A 265 -9.70 7.50 -5.19
CA THR A 265 -8.77 7.04 -4.17
C THR A 265 -9.39 7.37 -2.81
N MET A 266 -10.00 6.38 -2.17
CA MET A 266 -10.58 6.52 -0.83
C MET A 266 -9.77 5.72 0.18
N LEU A 267 -9.23 6.41 1.18
CA LEU A 267 -8.47 5.79 2.28
C LEU A 267 -9.24 5.94 3.59
N GLY A 268 -9.52 4.82 4.25
CA GLY A 268 -10.23 4.77 5.52
C GLY A 268 -9.31 4.49 6.70
N TYR A 269 -9.54 5.20 7.80
CA TYR A 269 -8.85 5.00 9.06
C TYR A 269 -9.84 4.99 10.23
N ALA A 270 -9.66 4.04 11.14
CA ALA A 270 -10.37 4.00 12.42
C ALA A 270 -9.33 3.96 13.55
N ASN A 271 -9.33 4.97 14.42
CA ASN A 271 -8.34 5.13 15.50
C ASN A 271 -6.88 5.00 15.00
N SER A 272 -6.56 5.66 13.87
CA SER A 272 -5.26 5.60 13.16
C SER A 272 -4.87 4.23 12.55
N ILE A 273 -5.75 3.24 12.62
CA ILE A 273 -5.59 1.95 11.94
C ILE A 273 -6.18 2.05 10.54
N ARG A 274 -5.45 1.60 9.52
CA ARG A 274 -5.92 1.62 8.13
C ARG A 274 -6.92 0.49 7.91
N THR A 275 -8.12 0.83 7.48
CA THR A 275 -9.16 -0.16 7.15
C THR A 275 -9.12 -0.47 5.66
N ILE A 276 -8.27 -1.41 5.28
CA ILE A 276 -7.96 -1.74 3.88
C ILE A 276 -9.20 -2.23 3.11
N ASP A 277 -10.08 -2.98 3.79
CA ASP A 277 -11.31 -3.52 3.21
C ASP A 277 -12.49 -2.52 3.34
N GLY A 278 -12.23 -1.31 3.82
CA GLY A 278 -13.23 -0.26 4.04
C GLY A 278 -13.98 -0.44 5.35
N GLY A 279 -15.30 -0.32 5.32
CA GLY A 279 -16.14 -0.41 6.52
C GLY A 279 -17.21 0.67 6.54
N THR A 280 -17.95 0.71 7.64
CA THR A 280 -19.13 1.57 7.80
C THR A 280 -18.86 3.05 7.60
N HIS A 281 -17.68 3.55 7.99
CA HIS A 281 -17.22 4.92 7.75
C HIS A 281 -17.00 5.23 6.25
N ILE A 282 -16.39 4.32 5.50
CA ILE A 282 -16.18 4.50 4.05
C ILE A 282 -17.49 4.30 3.28
N ASP A 283 -18.33 3.36 3.73
CA ASP A 283 -19.65 3.14 3.13
C ASP A 283 -20.58 4.35 3.34
N GLY A 284 -20.40 5.13 4.41
CA GLY A 284 -21.08 6.40 4.63
C GLY A 284 -20.70 7.51 3.63
N MET A 285 -19.53 7.41 2.99
CA MET A 285 -19.09 8.31 1.90
C MET A 285 -19.64 7.87 0.53
N LYS A 286 -20.05 6.60 0.40
CA LYS A 286 -20.50 6.02 -0.87
C LYS A 286 -22.02 6.09 -0.97
N GLU A 287 -22.52 7.09 -1.67
CA GLU A 287 -23.95 7.22 -1.94
C GLU A 287 -24.46 6.15 -2.90
N LYS A 288 -25.73 5.74 -2.72
CA LYS A 288 -26.42 4.68 -3.48
C LYS A 288 -27.52 5.20 -4.44
N ASP A 289 -27.60 6.50 -4.68
CA ASP A 289 -28.73 7.06 -5.43
C ASP A 289 -28.56 6.99 -6.97
N ILE A 290 -29.69 7.10 -7.68
CA ILE A 290 -29.96 6.41 -8.96
C ILE A 290 -29.82 7.32 -10.21
N SER A 291 -29.70 8.65 -10.08
CA SER A 291 -29.71 9.55 -11.26
C SER A 291 -28.33 9.73 -11.91
N LEU A 292 -27.33 10.12 -11.13
CA LEU A 292 -25.91 10.11 -11.50
C LEU A 292 -25.26 9.06 -10.61
N SER A 293 -24.91 7.90 -11.19
CA SER A 293 -24.28 6.80 -10.42
C SER A 293 -23.14 7.38 -9.59
N GLY A 294 -23.12 7.10 -8.28
CA GLY A 294 -22.13 7.67 -7.36
C GLY A 294 -20.69 7.36 -7.79
N GLU A 295 -20.46 6.34 -8.62
CA GLU A 295 -19.15 6.05 -9.22
C GLU A 295 -18.66 7.17 -10.15
N HIS A 296 -19.56 7.84 -10.87
CA HIS A 296 -19.21 8.93 -11.79
C HIS A 296 -18.90 10.22 -11.05
N VAL A 297 -19.61 10.49 -9.94
CA VAL A 297 -19.31 11.63 -9.05
C VAL A 297 -17.96 11.45 -8.39
N ARG A 298 -17.62 10.22 -7.99
CA ARG A 298 -16.33 9.91 -7.35
C ARG A 298 -15.17 9.85 -8.35
N GLU A 299 -15.39 9.87 -9.66
CA GLU A 299 -14.28 9.82 -10.62
C GLU A 299 -13.29 10.96 -10.35
N GLY A 300 -12.01 10.60 -10.11
CA GLY A 300 -10.95 11.55 -9.79
C GLY A 300 -11.00 12.17 -8.39
N LEU A 301 -11.87 11.68 -7.51
CA LEU A 301 -11.91 12.03 -6.09
C LEU A 301 -10.74 11.36 -5.35
N THR A 302 -9.96 12.14 -4.61
CA THR A 302 -9.07 11.62 -3.57
C THR A 302 -9.63 12.04 -2.22
N CYS A 303 -9.93 11.09 -1.35
CA CYS A 303 -10.57 11.32 -0.07
C CYS A 303 -9.96 10.45 1.02
N ILE A 304 -9.71 11.06 2.18
CA ILE A 304 -9.25 10.38 3.38
C ILE A 304 -10.33 10.56 4.45
N VAL A 305 -10.80 9.45 5.02
CA VAL A 305 -11.81 9.43 6.09
C VAL A 305 -11.18 8.80 7.32
N SER A 306 -10.94 9.62 8.35
CA SER A 306 -10.40 9.18 9.64
C SER A 306 -11.45 9.34 10.72
N VAL A 307 -11.82 8.24 11.37
CA VAL A 307 -12.77 8.23 12.48
C VAL A 307 -12.09 7.86 13.79
N LYS A 308 -12.43 8.55 14.88
CA LYS A 308 -12.06 8.17 16.25
C LYS A 308 -13.30 7.66 16.95
N VAL A 309 -13.31 6.37 17.29
CA VAL A 309 -14.48 5.65 17.81
C VAL A 309 -14.15 5.11 19.20
N PRO A 310 -14.99 5.37 20.23
CA PRO A 310 -14.86 4.84 21.59
C PRO A 310 -14.71 3.31 21.68
N ASN A 311 -15.64 2.58 21.05
CA ASN A 311 -15.72 1.12 21.09
C ASN A 311 -15.76 0.60 19.65
N PRO A 312 -14.61 0.52 18.96
CA PRO A 312 -14.57 0.07 17.58
C PRO A 312 -14.78 -1.45 17.51
N GLU A 313 -15.73 -1.86 16.70
CA GLU A 313 -15.98 -3.25 16.33
C GLU A 313 -15.44 -3.48 14.92
N PHE A 314 -14.60 -4.50 14.75
CA PHE A 314 -14.01 -4.85 13.46
C PHE A 314 -14.49 -6.23 13.00
N GLU A 315 -14.61 -6.39 11.69
CA GLU A 315 -14.88 -7.71 11.10
C GLU A 315 -13.60 -8.55 11.14
N GLY A 316 -13.62 -9.59 11.98
CA GLY A 316 -12.50 -10.52 12.14
C GLY A 316 -11.31 -9.93 12.90
N GLN A 317 -10.28 -10.75 13.07
CA GLN A 317 -9.13 -10.41 13.92
C GLN A 317 -8.26 -9.28 13.37
N THR A 318 -8.37 -8.98 12.08
CA THR A 318 -7.36 -8.16 11.38
C THR A 318 -7.67 -6.72 11.20
N LYS A 319 -8.75 -6.26 11.86
CA LYS A 319 -9.10 -4.84 11.94
C LYS A 319 -9.13 -4.15 10.55
N THR A 320 -9.39 -4.93 9.49
CA THR A 320 -9.33 -4.46 8.09
C THR A 320 -10.62 -3.76 7.68
N ARG A 321 -11.73 -4.06 8.37
CA ARG A 321 -13.05 -3.49 8.12
C ARG A 321 -13.75 -3.08 9.40
N LEU A 322 -14.22 -1.85 9.47
CA LEU A 322 -15.01 -1.33 10.60
C LEU A 322 -16.48 -1.76 10.47
N GLY A 323 -17.04 -2.31 11.54
CA GLY A 323 -18.38 -2.88 11.61
C GLY A 323 -19.44 -2.03 12.31
N ASN A 324 -19.06 -0.95 13.02
CA ASN A 324 -19.97 -0.10 13.79
C ASN A 324 -21.03 0.59 12.90
N PRO A 325 -22.32 0.19 12.93
CA PRO A 325 -23.34 0.76 12.05
C PRO A 325 -23.65 2.24 12.33
N GLU A 326 -23.49 2.69 13.57
CA GLU A 326 -23.68 4.07 13.99
C GLU A 326 -22.68 5.03 13.32
N VAL A 327 -21.44 4.58 13.11
CA VAL A 327 -20.38 5.40 12.50
C VAL A 327 -20.77 5.80 11.09
N ARG A 328 -21.46 4.93 10.34
CA ARG A 328 -21.94 5.23 8.98
C ARG A 328 -22.80 6.49 8.96
N ARG A 329 -23.82 6.56 9.81
CA ARG A 329 -24.77 7.68 9.85
C ARG A 329 -24.10 8.98 10.27
N VAL A 330 -23.17 8.89 11.23
CA VAL A 330 -22.41 10.04 11.72
C VAL A 330 -21.53 10.62 10.62
N VAL A 331 -20.82 9.76 9.87
CA VAL A 331 -19.99 10.19 8.74
C VAL A 331 -20.83 10.76 7.60
N GLU A 332 -21.90 10.07 7.21
CA GLU A 332 -22.82 10.50 6.15
C GLU A 332 -23.39 11.90 6.42
N HIS A 333 -23.92 12.13 7.62
CA HIS A 333 -24.43 13.46 8.01
C HIS A 333 -23.33 14.53 8.05
N ALA A 334 -22.16 14.21 8.59
CA ALA A 334 -21.06 15.18 8.69
C ALA A 334 -20.56 15.61 7.31
N VAL A 335 -20.40 14.65 6.38
CA VAL A 335 -20.02 14.92 5.00
C VAL A 335 -21.09 15.73 4.28
N GLN A 336 -22.36 15.32 4.38
CA GLN A 336 -23.46 16.00 3.68
C GLN A 336 -23.54 17.48 4.06
N GLU A 337 -23.47 17.79 5.37
CA GLU A 337 -23.53 19.15 5.89
C GLU A 337 -22.38 20.03 5.38
N HIS A 338 -21.14 19.59 5.55
CA HIS A 338 -19.96 20.39 5.20
C HIS A 338 -19.73 20.46 3.68
N LEU A 339 -20.04 19.39 2.95
CA LEU A 339 -19.92 19.40 1.50
C LEU A 339 -20.97 20.31 0.87
N THR A 340 -22.21 20.31 1.40
CA THR A 340 -23.25 21.23 0.92
C THR A 340 -22.85 22.68 1.17
N GLU A 341 -22.42 23.01 2.40
CA GLU A 341 -21.95 24.36 2.74
C GLU A 341 -20.79 24.81 1.84
N TYR A 342 -19.80 23.94 1.61
CA TYR A 342 -18.67 24.24 0.73
C TYR A 342 -19.11 24.49 -0.71
N LEU A 343 -19.98 23.64 -1.27
CA LEU A 343 -20.43 23.79 -2.66
C LEU A 343 -21.34 25.00 -2.87
N GLU A 344 -22.09 25.43 -1.84
CA GLU A 344 -22.85 26.68 -1.87
C GLU A 344 -21.94 27.92 -1.89
N LEU A 345 -20.81 27.86 -1.18
CA LEU A 345 -19.82 28.94 -1.14
C LEU A 345 -18.89 28.96 -2.36
N HIS A 346 -18.71 27.82 -3.03
CA HIS A 346 -17.78 27.63 -4.16
C HIS A 346 -18.50 27.07 -5.41
N PRO A 347 -19.31 27.90 -6.11
CA PRO A 347 -20.06 27.45 -7.29
C PRO A 347 -19.18 27.05 -8.47
N ASP A 348 -17.97 27.61 -8.57
CA ASP A 348 -16.95 27.29 -9.56
C ASP A 348 -16.37 25.87 -9.38
N ALA A 349 -16.14 25.47 -8.11
CA ALA A 349 -15.77 24.11 -7.77
C ALA A 349 -16.90 23.13 -8.10
N LEU A 350 -18.15 23.48 -7.75
CA LEU A 350 -19.33 22.68 -8.07
C LEU A 350 -19.49 22.47 -9.59
N GLU A 351 -19.39 23.52 -10.40
CA GLU A 351 -19.50 23.42 -11.86
C GLU A 351 -18.40 22.52 -12.44
N SER A 352 -17.17 22.66 -11.94
CA SER A 352 -16.03 21.83 -12.36
C SER A 352 -16.23 20.34 -12.02
N ILE A 353 -16.69 20.05 -10.81
CA ILE A 353 -16.99 18.68 -10.36
C ILE A 353 -18.15 18.09 -11.16
N LEU A 354 -19.23 18.84 -11.39
CA LEU A 354 -20.38 18.40 -12.19
C LEU A 354 -19.99 18.14 -13.65
N SER A 355 -19.23 19.05 -14.26
CA SER A 355 -18.72 18.89 -15.62
C SER A 355 -17.87 17.63 -15.76
N LYS A 356 -16.98 17.37 -14.80
CA LYS A 356 -16.19 16.13 -14.74
C LYS A 356 -17.08 14.89 -14.61
N SER A 357 -18.03 14.91 -13.68
CA SER A 357 -18.96 13.79 -13.43
C SER A 357 -19.83 13.48 -14.66
N LEU A 358 -20.28 14.50 -15.39
CA LEU A 358 -21.01 14.35 -16.65
C LEU A 358 -20.13 13.78 -17.77
N ASN A 359 -18.86 14.18 -17.84
CA ASN A 359 -17.91 13.62 -18.80
C ASN A 359 -17.60 12.16 -18.48
N ALA A 360 -17.45 11.80 -17.20
CA ALA A 360 -17.31 10.42 -16.73
C ALA A 360 -18.52 9.56 -17.14
N LEU A 361 -19.74 10.06 -16.91
CA LEU A 361 -20.97 9.38 -17.35
C LEU A 361 -21.02 9.19 -18.88
N LYS A 362 -20.69 10.23 -19.66
CA LYS A 362 -20.62 10.13 -21.13
C LYS A 362 -19.57 9.11 -21.58
N ALA A 363 -18.39 9.11 -20.95
CA ALA A 363 -17.33 8.15 -21.22
C ALA A 363 -17.77 6.73 -20.87
N ALA A 364 -18.44 6.51 -19.73
CA ALA A 364 -18.96 5.21 -19.33
C ALA A 364 -20.02 4.69 -20.31
N LEU A 365 -20.95 5.53 -20.77
CA LEU A 365 -21.93 5.17 -21.81
C LEU A 365 -21.26 4.86 -23.15
N ALA A 366 -20.24 5.62 -23.54
CA ALA A 366 -19.45 5.35 -24.74
C ALA A 366 -18.67 4.03 -24.61
N ALA A 367 -18.06 3.76 -23.45
CA ALA A 367 -17.37 2.52 -23.15
C ALA A 367 -18.35 1.33 -23.15
N LYS A 368 -19.57 1.48 -22.63
CA LYS A 368 -20.61 0.44 -22.72
C LYS A 368 -20.96 0.12 -24.18
N ARG A 369 -21.19 1.15 -25.01
CA ARG A 369 -21.42 0.95 -26.46
C ARG A 369 -20.23 0.29 -27.15
N ALA A 370 -19.01 0.68 -26.80
CA ALA A 370 -17.79 0.10 -27.34
C ALA A 370 -17.62 -1.38 -26.93
N ARG A 371 -17.89 -1.71 -25.66
CA ARG A 371 -17.94 -3.09 -25.16
C ARG A 371 -18.97 -3.94 -25.89
N GLU A 372 -20.18 -3.41 -26.09
CA GLU A 372 -21.23 -4.09 -26.86
C GLU A 372 -20.83 -4.33 -28.33
N LEU A 373 -20.16 -3.36 -28.96
CA LEU A 373 -19.58 -3.51 -30.30
C LEU A 373 -18.52 -4.63 -30.35
N VAL A 374 -17.61 -4.67 -29.37
CA VAL A 374 -16.59 -5.73 -29.27
C VAL A 374 -17.24 -7.09 -29.03
N ARG A 375 -18.23 -7.16 -28.13
CA ARG A 375 -18.98 -8.40 -27.85
C ARG A 375 -19.74 -8.90 -29.08
N THR A 376 -20.38 -8.00 -29.83
CA THR A 376 -21.11 -8.35 -31.05
C THR A 376 -20.17 -8.84 -32.15
N LYS A 377 -18.99 -8.23 -32.30
CA LYS A 377 -17.92 -8.72 -33.19
C LYS A 377 -17.37 -10.08 -32.77
N SER A 378 -17.34 -10.38 -31.48
CA SER A 378 -16.92 -11.69 -30.96
C SER A 378 -17.95 -12.81 -31.23
N VAL A 379 -19.25 -12.48 -31.30
CA VAL A 379 -20.35 -13.45 -31.51
C VAL A 379 -20.54 -13.76 -33.01
N LEU A 380 -20.36 -12.78 -33.88
CA LEU A 380 -20.29 -13.00 -35.33
C LEU A 380 -18.96 -13.70 -35.65
N LYS A 381 -19.01 -15.01 -35.93
CA LYS A 381 -17.87 -15.91 -36.26
C LYS A 381 -17.02 -15.51 -37.48
N SER A 382 -16.98 -14.25 -37.90
CA SER A 382 -15.92 -13.72 -38.76
C SER A 382 -14.83 -13.11 -37.87
N SER A 383 -14.01 -13.95 -37.25
CA SER A 383 -12.84 -13.51 -36.49
C SER A 383 -11.82 -12.90 -37.45
N THR A 384 -11.97 -11.63 -37.81
CA THR A 384 -10.84 -10.86 -38.30
C THR A 384 -9.93 -10.65 -37.09
N LEU A 385 -9.07 -11.64 -36.85
CA LEU A 385 -7.90 -11.47 -36.02
C LEU A 385 -7.20 -10.17 -36.46
N PRO A 386 -6.56 -9.44 -35.54
CA PRO A 386 -5.84 -8.22 -35.88
C PRO A 386 -4.96 -8.48 -37.10
N GLY A 387 -5.07 -7.67 -38.16
CA GLY A 387 -4.34 -7.93 -39.41
C GLY A 387 -2.81 -7.95 -39.26
N LYS A 388 -2.31 -7.45 -38.12
CA LYS A 388 -0.89 -7.47 -37.72
C LYS A 388 -0.47 -8.75 -36.99
N LEU A 389 -1.42 -9.49 -36.40
CA LEU A 389 -1.14 -10.69 -35.64
C LEU A 389 -0.68 -11.80 -36.60
N ALA A 390 0.57 -12.21 -36.45
CA ALA A 390 1.03 -13.45 -37.05
C ALA A 390 0.70 -14.59 -36.09
N ASP A 391 -0.33 -15.37 -36.39
CA ASP A 391 -0.79 -16.44 -35.49
C ASP A 391 0.09 -17.71 -35.54
N CYS A 392 -0.04 -18.60 -34.56
CA CYS A 392 0.53 -19.95 -34.56
C CYS A 392 -0.49 -20.99 -35.06
N SER A 393 -0.02 -22.18 -35.45
CA SER A 393 -0.92 -23.26 -35.90
C SER A 393 -1.51 -24.08 -34.76
N CYS A 394 -0.91 -24.06 -33.56
CA CYS A 394 -1.38 -24.78 -32.40
C CYS A 394 -2.66 -24.14 -31.85
N THR A 395 -3.64 -24.97 -31.54
CA THR A 395 -4.91 -24.55 -30.94
C THR A 395 -4.96 -24.78 -29.43
N ASN A 396 -3.97 -25.48 -28.85
CA ASN A 396 -3.89 -25.70 -27.41
C ASN A 396 -3.33 -24.42 -26.72
N PRO A 397 -4.12 -23.70 -25.91
CA PRO A 397 -3.65 -22.47 -25.27
C PRO A 397 -2.49 -22.66 -24.29
N GLU A 398 -2.35 -23.85 -23.69
CA GLU A 398 -1.28 -24.16 -22.72
C GLU A 398 0.11 -24.20 -23.37
N GLU A 399 0.19 -24.69 -24.61
CA GLU A 399 1.44 -24.76 -25.36
C GLU A 399 1.71 -23.49 -26.18
N SER A 400 0.66 -22.73 -26.46
CA SER A 400 0.73 -21.56 -27.33
C SER A 400 1.28 -20.33 -26.61
N GLU A 401 2.24 -19.69 -27.25
CA GLU A 401 2.96 -18.50 -26.77
C GLU A 401 2.69 -17.33 -27.71
N ILE A 402 2.62 -16.11 -27.17
CA ILE A 402 2.56 -14.89 -27.97
C ILE A 402 3.65 -13.93 -27.57
N PHE A 403 4.41 -13.44 -28.56
CA PHE A 403 5.42 -12.41 -28.39
C PHE A 403 4.87 -11.06 -28.82
N ILE A 404 4.81 -10.13 -27.88
CA ILE A 404 4.47 -8.73 -28.12
C ILE A 404 5.78 -7.98 -28.34
N VAL A 405 5.96 -7.43 -29.54
CA VAL A 405 7.23 -6.84 -29.99
C VAL A 405 7.10 -5.37 -30.37
N GLU A 406 8.18 -4.63 -30.17
CA GLU A 406 8.28 -3.22 -30.51
C GLU A 406 8.51 -3.01 -32.03
N GLY A 407 7.47 -2.52 -32.72
CA GLY A 407 7.55 -2.14 -34.13
C GLY A 407 7.51 -3.30 -35.12
N ASP A 408 7.26 -2.94 -36.38
CA ASP A 408 7.20 -3.91 -37.49
C ASP A 408 8.58 -4.49 -37.84
N SER A 409 9.67 -3.80 -37.50
CA SER A 409 11.04 -4.27 -37.73
C SER A 409 11.40 -5.48 -36.86
N ALA A 410 11.21 -5.35 -35.53
CA ALA A 410 11.37 -6.47 -34.61
C ALA A 410 10.31 -7.55 -34.90
N GLY A 411 9.09 -7.15 -35.26
CA GLY A 411 8.03 -8.05 -35.75
C GLY A 411 8.44 -8.92 -36.93
N GLY A 412 9.10 -8.34 -37.94
CA GLY A 412 9.59 -9.07 -39.10
C GLY A 412 10.65 -10.10 -38.73
N SER A 413 11.61 -9.71 -37.89
CA SER A 413 12.69 -10.59 -37.41
C SER A 413 12.16 -11.73 -36.55
N ALA A 414 11.28 -11.42 -35.59
CA ALA A 414 10.63 -12.40 -34.73
C ALA A 414 9.75 -13.37 -35.53
N LYS A 415 9.01 -12.87 -36.53
CA LYS A 415 8.17 -13.72 -37.41
C LYS A 415 9.00 -14.72 -38.23
N GLN A 416 10.22 -14.37 -38.60
CA GLN A 416 11.14 -15.25 -39.33
C GLN A 416 11.81 -16.28 -38.40
N GLY A 417 12.17 -15.87 -37.19
CA GLY A 417 12.89 -16.72 -36.23
C GLY A 417 12.03 -17.64 -35.36
N ARG A 418 10.70 -17.42 -35.32
CA ARG A 418 9.79 -18.17 -34.46
C ARG A 418 9.55 -19.61 -34.95
N ASP A 419 9.19 -20.47 -34.00
CA ASP A 419 8.49 -21.70 -34.31
C ASP A 419 7.00 -21.40 -34.57
N ARG A 420 6.61 -21.47 -35.85
CA ARG A 420 5.23 -21.21 -36.29
C ARG A 420 4.21 -22.18 -35.70
N ARG A 421 4.66 -23.32 -35.16
CA ARG A 421 3.79 -24.31 -34.55
C ARG A 421 3.06 -23.73 -33.36
N PHE A 422 3.78 -23.10 -32.42
CA PHE A 422 3.20 -22.67 -31.13
C PHE A 422 3.47 -21.20 -30.79
N GLN A 423 4.28 -20.46 -31.57
CA GLN A 423 4.62 -19.07 -31.26
C GLN A 423 3.91 -18.08 -32.19
N ALA A 424 3.07 -17.22 -31.63
CA ALA A 424 2.41 -16.08 -32.27
C ALA A 424 3.23 -14.79 -32.07
N ILE A 425 3.16 -13.85 -33.02
CA ILE A 425 3.84 -12.55 -32.94
C ILE A 425 2.83 -11.43 -33.15
N LEU A 426 2.81 -10.47 -32.23
CA LEU A 426 2.00 -9.26 -32.31
C LEU A 426 2.91 -8.01 -32.26
N PRO A 427 3.17 -7.36 -33.41
CA PRO A 427 3.93 -6.12 -33.44
C PRO A 427 3.06 -4.93 -33.02
N LEU A 428 3.60 -4.07 -32.17
CA LEU A 428 2.97 -2.83 -31.74
C LEU A 428 3.60 -1.62 -32.45
N ARG A 429 2.79 -0.62 -32.81
CA ARG A 429 3.30 0.61 -33.42
C ARG A 429 3.29 1.78 -32.43
N GLY A 430 4.48 2.32 -32.18
CA GLY A 430 4.67 3.47 -31.32
C GLY A 430 4.41 3.16 -29.83
N LYS A 431 4.34 4.21 -29.02
CA LYS A 431 4.11 4.10 -27.57
C LYS A 431 2.63 3.80 -27.31
N ILE A 432 2.38 2.82 -26.44
CA ILE A 432 1.02 2.45 -26.04
C ILE A 432 0.36 3.60 -25.27
N LEU A 433 -0.95 3.74 -25.43
CA LEU A 433 -1.73 4.68 -24.64
C LEU A 433 -1.59 4.36 -23.14
N ASN A 434 -1.16 5.33 -22.33
CA ASN A 434 -1.17 5.17 -20.88
C ASN A 434 -2.61 5.18 -20.36
N ILE A 435 -3.13 3.99 -20.06
CA ILE A 435 -4.50 3.82 -19.60
C ILE A 435 -4.74 4.32 -18.17
N GLU A 436 -3.70 4.56 -17.37
CA GLU A 436 -3.86 5.12 -16.01
C GLU A 436 -4.36 6.57 -16.06
N ARG A 437 -4.01 7.28 -17.13
CA ARG A 437 -4.33 8.71 -17.33
C ARG A 437 -5.38 8.94 -18.41
N ARG A 438 -6.18 7.93 -18.74
CA ARG A 438 -7.20 8.02 -19.79
C ARG A 438 -8.46 7.29 -19.35
N ASP A 439 -9.61 7.78 -19.81
CA ASP A 439 -10.89 7.11 -19.61
C ASP A 439 -10.98 5.78 -20.39
N GLU A 440 -11.93 4.93 -19.99
CA GLU A 440 -12.15 3.63 -20.62
C GLU A 440 -12.60 3.73 -22.08
N ALA A 441 -13.32 4.80 -22.46
CA ALA A 441 -13.78 4.98 -23.83
C ALA A 441 -12.61 5.23 -24.78
N ALA A 442 -11.63 6.05 -24.37
CA ALA A 442 -10.40 6.31 -25.09
C ALA A 442 -9.55 5.04 -25.23
N MET A 443 -9.52 4.21 -24.18
CA MET A 443 -8.89 2.89 -24.22
C MET A 443 -9.54 2.00 -25.29
N TYR A 444 -10.87 1.86 -25.29
CA TYR A 444 -11.58 1.06 -26.30
C TYR A 444 -11.54 1.67 -27.71
N LYS A 445 -11.31 2.97 -27.86
CA LYS A 445 -11.15 3.62 -29.18
C LYS A 445 -9.76 3.40 -29.77
N ASN A 446 -8.76 3.07 -28.95
CA ASN A 446 -7.39 2.87 -29.41
C ASN A 446 -7.23 1.52 -30.14
N GLU A 447 -6.72 1.57 -31.37
CA GLU A 447 -6.56 0.37 -32.21
C GLU A 447 -5.57 -0.65 -31.64
N GLU A 448 -4.44 -0.21 -31.06
CA GLU A 448 -3.43 -1.12 -30.50
C GLU A 448 -3.97 -1.87 -29.29
N ILE A 449 -4.74 -1.20 -28.43
CA ILE A 449 -5.40 -1.84 -27.30
C ILE A 449 -6.51 -2.78 -27.76
N GLN A 450 -7.33 -2.39 -28.75
CA GLN A 450 -8.32 -3.30 -29.35
C GLN A 450 -7.65 -4.55 -29.93
N ASN A 451 -6.52 -4.39 -30.61
CA ASN A 451 -5.75 -5.51 -31.17
C ASN A 451 -5.22 -6.44 -30.08
N LEU A 452 -4.76 -5.90 -28.94
CA LEU A 452 -4.34 -6.70 -27.79
C LEU A 452 -5.51 -7.48 -27.19
N ILE A 453 -6.64 -6.83 -26.92
CA ILE A 453 -7.83 -7.46 -26.32
C ILE A 453 -8.34 -8.60 -27.21
N LEU A 454 -8.51 -8.33 -28.51
CA LEU A 454 -9.00 -9.31 -29.48
C LEU A 454 -7.98 -10.41 -29.77
N GLY A 455 -6.70 -10.04 -29.91
CA GLY A 455 -5.63 -10.98 -30.23
C GLY A 455 -5.41 -12.02 -29.14
N LEU A 456 -5.47 -11.59 -27.88
CA LEU A 456 -5.27 -12.43 -26.70
C LEU A 456 -6.54 -13.16 -26.26
N GLY A 457 -7.73 -12.61 -26.55
CA GLY A 457 -8.99 -13.13 -26.03
C GLY A 457 -9.23 -12.74 -24.57
N LEU A 458 -8.84 -11.53 -24.17
CA LEU A 458 -8.98 -11.06 -22.77
C LEU A 458 -10.45 -10.86 -22.33
N GLY A 459 -11.39 -10.90 -23.28
CA GLY A 459 -12.79 -10.60 -23.03
C GLY A 459 -13.01 -9.11 -22.78
N VAL A 460 -14.03 -8.81 -21.99
CA VAL A 460 -14.43 -7.44 -21.66
C VAL A 460 -13.99 -7.11 -20.24
N LYS A 461 -13.39 -5.93 -20.05
CA LYS A 461 -12.99 -5.44 -18.71
C LYS A 461 -14.19 -5.45 -17.75
N GLY A 462 -14.01 -6.07 -16.59
CA GLY A 462 -15.01 -6.17 -15.51
C GLY A 462 -15.88 -7.42 -15.54
N GLU A 463 -15.77 -8.27 -16.56
CA GLU A 463 -16.35 -9.63 -16.54
C GLU A 463 -15.38 -10.62 -15.88
N ASP A 464 -15.90 -11.70 -15.31
CA ASP A 464 -15.09 -12.75 -14.69
C ASP A 464 -14.08 -13.31 -15.69
N PHE A 465 -12.81 -13.28 -15.31
CA PHE A 465 -11.73 -13.82 -16.13
C PHE A 465 -11.88 -15.33 -16.25
N LYS A 466 -11.93 -15.82 -17.49
CA LYS A 466 -11.91 -17.25 -17.80
C LYS A 466 -10.62 -17.57 -18.51
N LYS A 467 -9.77 -18.35 -17.88
CA LYS A 467 -8.48 -18.76 -18.46
C LYS A 467 -8.69 -19.51 -19.77
N GLU A 468 -9.79 -20.25 -19.88
CA GLU A 468 -10.16 -21.04 -21.06
C GLU A 468 -10.48 -20.16 -22.29
N ALA A 469 -10.83 -18.89 -22.08
CA ALA A 469 -11.07 -17.94 -23.17
C ALA A 469 -9.76 -17.33 -23.71
N LEU A 470 -8.66 -17.46 -22.97
CA LEU A 470 -7.35 -16.94 -23.34
C LEU A 470 -6.75 -17.80 -24.46
N ARG A 471 -6.27 -17.17 -25.53
CA ARG A 471 -5.72 -17.89 -26.69
C ARG A 471 -4.29 -18.38 -26.48
N TYR A 472 -3.54 -17.72 -25.59
CA TYR A 472 -2.13 -18.02 -25.31
C TYR A 472 -1.91 -17.94 -23.79
N HIS A 473 -1.52 -19.04 -23.14
CA HIS A 473 -1.24 -19.04 -21.71
C HIS A 473 0.10 -18.38 -21.36
N LYS A 474 0.96 -18.15 -22.35
CA LYS A 474 2.21 -17.42 -22.18
C LYS A 474 2.23 -16.17 -23.05
N ILE A 475 2.14 -15.02 -22.40
CA ILE A 475 2.21 -13.70 -23.03
C ILE A 475 3.59 -13.12 -22.72
N ILE A 476 4.44 -13.02 -23.73
CA ILE A 476 5.84 -12.62 -23.60
C ILE A 476 6.02 -11.21 -24.14
N ILE A 477 6.36 -10.27 -23.27
CA ILE A 477 6.71 -8.90 -23.64
C ILE A 477 8.17 -8.88 -24.05
N LEU A 478 8.44 -8.72 -25.35
CA LEU A 478 9.79 -8.70 -25.92
C LEU A 478 10.07 -7.29 -26.46
N THR A 479 10.77 -6.50 -25.67
CA THR A 479 11.10 -5.09 -25.94
C THR A 479 12.61 -4.91 -25.98
N ASP A 480 13.09 -3.88 -26.67
CA ASP A 480 14.51 -3.61 -26.76
C ASP A 480 15.09 -3.21 -25.39
N ALA A 481 16.38 -3.48 -25.20
CA ALA A 481 17.11 -3.19 -23.97
C ALA A 481 17.57 -1.73 -23.89
N ASP A 482 16.69 -0.80 -24.26
CA ASP A 482 16.91 0.64 -24.20
C ASP A 482 15.84 1.35 -23.34
N VAL A 483 15.91 2.69 -23.31
CA VAL A 483 14.99 3.52 -22.52
C VAL A 483 13.56 3.50 -23.07
N ASP A 484 13.38 3.35 -24.38
CA ASP A 484 12.06 3.35 -25.01
C ASP A 484 11.37 1.99 -24.85
N GLY A 485 12.11 0.88 -25.00
CA GLY A 485 11.66 -0.47 -24.71
C GLY A 485 11.30 -0.65 -23.23
N ALA A 486 12.08 -0.07 -22.31
CA ALA A 486 11.73 -0.03 -20.88
C ALA A 486 10.43 0.73 -20.61
N HIS A 487 10.19 1.84 -21.32
CA HIS A 487 8.96 2.61 -21.21
C HIS A 487 7.76 1.83 -21.77
N ILE A 488 7.87 1.22 -22.94
CA ILE A 488 6.80 0.39 -23.54
C ILE A 488 6.46 -0.81 -22.65
N ARG A 489 7.48 -1.49 -22.11
CA ARG A 489 7.30 -2.57 -21.15
C ARG A 489 6.49 -2.11 -19.93
N THR A 490 6.80 -0.93 -19.40
CA THR A 490 6.06 -0.36 -18.26
C THR A 490 4.60 -0.10 -18.62
N LEU A 491 4.33 0.50 -19.79
CA LEU A 491 2.97 0.76 -20.26
C LEU A 491 2.16 -0.53 -20.49
N LEU A 492 2.78 -1.60 -21.02
CA LEU A 492 2.17 -2.91 -21.18
C LEU A 492 1.83 -3.57 -19.83
N LEU A 493 2.77 -3.53 -18.89
CA LEU A 493 2.55 -4.09 -17.55
C LEU A 493 1.42 -3.35 -16.83
N THR A 494 1.41 -2.01 -16.90
CA THR A 494 0.30 -1.19 -16.39
C THR A 494 -1.02 -1.54 -17.08
N PHE A 495 -1.00 -1.73 -18.41
CA PHE A 495 -2.18 -2.16 -19.16
C PHE A 495 -2.75 -3.47 -18.63
N PHE A 496 -1.94 -4.53 -18.59
CA PHE A 496 -2.40 -5.84 -18.11
C PHE A 496 -2.85 -5.79 -16.66
N PHE A 497 -2.13 -5.06 -15.80
CA PHE A 497 -2.44 -4.99 -14.37
C PHE A 497 -3.81 -4.35 -14.11
N ARG A 498 -4.13 -3.27 -14.85
CA ARG A 498 -5.39 -2.53 -14.66
C ARG A 498 -6.54 -3.10 -15.48
N TYR A 499 -6.26 -3.77 -16.60
CA TYR A 499 -7.29 -4.40 -17.43
C TYR A 499 -7.71 -5.76 -16.89
N GLN A 500 -6.73 -6.62 -16.53
CA GLN A 500 -6.97 -7.97 -16.05
C GLN A 500 -5.85 -8.44 -15.10
N LYS A 501 -5.99 -8.11 -13.81
CA LYS A 501 -5.02 -8.51 -12.77
C LYS A 501 -4.83 -10.02 -12.69
N ALA A 502 -5.89 -10.81 -12.96
CA ALA A 502 -5.84 -12.26 -12.90
C ALA A 502 -4.76 -12.89 -13.79
N LEU A 503 -4.31 -12.21 -14.86
CA LEU A 503 -3.20 -12.68 -15.69
C LEU A 503 -1.87 -12.80 -14.91
N PHE A 504 -1.66 -11.96 -13.90
CA PHE A 504 -0.49 -12.01 -13.03
C PHE A 504 -0.65 -13.10 -11.97
N ASP A 505 -1.84 -13.21 -11.38
CA ASP A 505 -2.15 -14.22 -10.37
C ASP A 505 -2.02 -15.64 -10.95
N GLU A 506 -2.42 -15.83 -12.21
CA GLU A 506 -2.31 -17.08 -12.97
C GLU A 506 -0.92 -17.32 -13.60
N GLY A 507 0.00 -16.36 -13.51
CA GLY A 507 1.37 -16.50 -14.04
C GLY A 507 1.46 -16.52 -15.58
N CYS A 508 0.57 -15.82 -16.29
CA CYS A 508 0.53 -15.82 -17.76
C CYS A 508 1.46 -14.77 -18.40
N ILE A 509 1.90 -13.75 -17.65
CA ILE A 509 2.71 -12.62 -18.16
C ILE A 509 4.21 -12.89 -17.94
N TYR A 510 5.00 -12.77 -19.01
CA TYR A 510 6.45 -12.95 -19.02
C TYR A 510 7.13 -11.76 -19.66
N VAL A 511 8.37 -11.48 -19.25
CA VAL A 511 9.23 -10.47 -19.86
C VAL A 511 10.42 -11.18 -20.49
N GLY A 512 10.62 -10.97 -21.79
CA GLY A 512 11.80 -11.48 -22.49
C GLY A 512 13.06 -10.75 -22.04
N VAL A 513 14.13 -11.50 -21.77
CA VAL A 513 15.45 -10.96 -21.41
C VAL A 513 16.43 -11.30 -22.55
N PRO A 514 16.53 -10.44 -23.59
CA PRO A 514 17.48 -10.66 -24.67
C PRO A 514 18.93 -10.47 -24.18
N PRO A 515 19.92 -11.13 -24.81
CA PRO A 515 21.32 -10.94 -24.45
C PRO A 515 21.79 -9.52 -24.76
N LEU A 516 22.51 -8.89 -23.83
CA LEU A 516 23.07 -7.54 -24.00
C LEU A 516 24.34 -7.52 -24.85
N TYR A 517 25.13 -8.60 -24.81
CA TYR A 517 26.42 -8.68 -25.48
C TYR A 517 26.55 -10.00 -26.23
N LYS A 518 27.20 -9.95 -27.40
CA LYS A 518 27.69 -11.12 -28.13
C LYS A 518 29.20 -11.00 -28.26
N ALA A 519 29.95 -11.87 -27.59
CA ALA A 519 31.38 -12.00 -27.84
C ALA A 519 31.58 -12.66 -29.22
N ALA A 520 32.28 -11.98 -30.12
CA ALA A 520 32.65 -12.53 -31.43
C ALA A 520 34.16 -12.75 -31.46
N GLU A 521 34.59 -14.00 -31.64
CA GLU A 521 35.99 -14.35 -31.83
C GLU A 521 36.39 -14.03 -33.28
N ALA A 522 37.35 -13.13 -33.47
CA ALA A 522 37.80 -12.74 -34.81
C ALA A 522 38.64 -13.86 -35.42
N THR A 523 38.03 -14.68 -36.29
CA THR A 523 38.79 -15.62 -37.12
C THR A 523 39.48 -14.82 -38.23
N ALA A 524 40.75 -14.45 -37.99
CA ALA A 524 41.59 -13.82 -39.00
C ALA A 524 41.91 -14.83 -40.11
N TRP A 525 41.25 -14.71 -41.27
CA TRP A 525 41.73 -15.35 -42.49
C TRP A 525 42.99 -14.61 -42.94
N LEU A 526 44.17 -15.14 -42.60
CA LEU A 526 45.42 -14.77 -43.23
C LEU A 526 45.31 -15.09 -44.73
N LYS A 527 44.99 -14.08 -45.56
CA LYS A 527 45.27 -14.13 -46.99
C LYS A 527 46.77 -14.35 -47.14
N MET A 528 47.19 -15.59 -47.45
CA MET A 528 48.53 -15.80 -47.99
C MET A 528 48.64 -14.97 -49.29
N PRO A 529 49.67 -14.12 -49.44
CA PRO A 529 49.89 -13.43 -50.71
C PRO A 529 50.16 -14.48 -51.80
N PRO A 530 49.73 -14.23 -53.05
CA PRO A 530 49.98 -15.16 -54.14
C PRO A 530 51.49 -15.35 -54.29
N LYS A 531 51.94 -16.62 -54.27
CA LYS A 531 53.31 -16.97 -54.69
C LYS A 531 53.53 -16.34 -56.06
N GLN A 532 54.45 -15.36 -56.14
CA GLN A 532 55.03 -14.96 -57.40
C GLN A 532 55.73 -16.19 -57.98
N MET A 533 55.11 -16.83 -58.97
CA MET A 533 55.80 -17.70 -59.91
C MET A 533 56.77 -16.79 -60.68
N SER A 534 58.01 -16.70 -60.19
CA SER A 534 59.12 -16.22 -61.00
C SER A 534 59.60 -17.40 -61.86
N SER A 535 59.55 -17.16 -63.17
CA SER A 535 60.06 -18.02 -64.22
C SER A 535 61.59 -18.06 -64.18
N SER A 536 62.14 -19.29 -64.15
CA SER A 536 63.44 -19.74 -64.70
C SER A 536 64.75 -19.14 -64.12
N PRO A 537 65.81 -19.95 -63.97
CA PRO A 537 66.61 -20.31 -65.16
C PRO A 537 67.04 -21.79 -65.26
N HIS A 538 67.29 -22.17 -66.52
CA HIS A 538 67.89 -23.39 -67.07
C HIS A 538 66.99 -24.57 -67.39
#